data_AF-A0A3M6Y498-F1
#
_entry.id   AF-A0A3M6Y498-F1
#
_cell.length_a   1.000
_cell.length_b   1.000
_cell.length_c   1.000
_cell.angle_alpha   90.00
_cell.angle_beta   90.00
_cell.angle_gamma   90.00
#
_symmetry.space_group_name_H-M   'P 1'
#
loop_
_entity.id
_entity.type
_entity.pdbx_description
1 polymer ?
#
loop_
_entity_poly.entity_id
_entity_poly.type
_entity_poly.pdbx_seq_one_letter_code
_entity_poly.pdbx_strand_id
1 'polypeptide(L)'
;GKERWEECLDILAHLHGKGDRTNPVVLAEYEEVQEAQRVAAMSKGVGFFELFGPKIWKRTLAGTSVQMWQQLLGGNVAMYYVVYIFQMAGMTSNSSLTSSIIQYVIFLVTTGAILPFIDRIGRRQLLIGGALICMFLHYTTAGVMAVHSHHVEAVNGDENLKMLLPETPGKAVIALSYIFTGIYGLTWAPTAWVYASEVFPLKYRAKGVGLSAATNWIFNFALAYFLPPSFKNITWRTYIYFGVFCTVMSIHVFFTYPETTQRTLEEVDALFDSNIHPWRSANVNTDRLTARVEEMKSGSVDGETKERFDDEERKEVA
;
A
#
# COMPACT_ATOMS: atom_id res chain seq x y z
N GLY A 1 -15.72 24.29 -14.95
CA GLY A 1 -16.57 23.19 -14.48
C GLY A 1 -17.93 23.79 -14.21
N LYS A 2 -19.01 23.19 -14.69
CA LYS A 2 -20.35 23.74 -14.53
C LYS A 2 -20.71 23.73 -13.04
N GLU A 3 -20.93 24.90 -12.45
CA GLU A 3 -21.30 25.10 -11.04
C GLU A 3 -22.77 24.71 -10.83
N ARG A 4 -23.06 23.40 -10.80
CA ARG A 4 -24.42 22.84 -10.66
C ARG A 4 -24.76 22.61 -9.19
N TRP A 5 -24.73 23.68 -8.40
CA TRP A 5 -24.88 23.62 -6.95
C TRP A 5 -26.28 23.21 -6.48
N GLU A 6 -27.32 23.68 -7.17
CA GLU A 6 -28.71 23.30 -6.87
C GLU A 6 -28.95 21.79 -7.03
N GLU A 7 -28.38 21.19 -8.09
CA GLU A 7 -28.48 19.75 -8.33
C GLU A 7 -27.67 18.94 -7.33
N CYS A 8 -26.52 19.48 -6.88
CA CYS A 8 -25.74 18.88 -5.80
C CYS A 8 -26.59 18.80 -4.52
N LEU A 9 -27.24 19.91 -4.15
CA LEU A 9 -28.12 19.96 -2.98
C LEU A 9 -29.31 19.00 -3.12
N ASP A 10 -29.91 18.91 -4.31
CA ASP A 10 -31.01 17.98 -4.57
C ASP A 10 -30.58 16.51 -4.43
N ILE A 11 -29.41 16.15 -4.95
CA ILE A 11 -28.88 14.79 -4.83
C ILE A 11 -28.55 14.45 -3.37
N LEU A 12 -27.89 15.36 -2.65
CA LEU A 12 -27.59 15.17 -1.22
C LEU A 12 -28.88 15.03 -0.39
N ALA A 13 -29.90 15.83 -0.69
CA ALA A 13 -31.21 15.73 -0.07
C ALA A 13 -31.84 14.35 -0.31
N HIS A 14 -31.79 13.82 -1.53
CA HIS A 14 -32.32 12.48 -1.81
C HIS A 14 -31.53 11.36 -1.13
N LEU A 15 -30.21 11.47 -1.06
CA LEU A 15 -29.34 10.45 -0.46
C LEU A 15 -29.46 10.40 1.06
N HIS A 16 -29.36 11.55 1.74
CA HIS A 16 -29.20 11.60 3.19
C HIS A 16 -30.34 12.35 3.91
N GLY A 17 -31.12 13.16 3.18
CA GLY A 17 -32.27 13.92 3.69
C GLY A 17 -33.64 13.33 3.38
N LYS A 18 -33.75 12.18 2.68
CA LYS A 18 -35.02 11.63 2.15
C LYS A 18 -35.82 12.64 1.30
N GLY A 19 -35.12 13.52 0.59
CA GLY A 19 -35.68 14.60 -0.22
C GLY A 19 -35.78 15.95 0.49
N ASP A 20 -35.45 16.04 1.79
CA ASP A 20 -35.44 17.30 2.53
C ASP A 20 -34.10 18.04 2.37
N ARG A 21 -34.15 19.19 1.69
CA ARG A 21 -33.00 20.09 1.45
C ARG A 21 -32.57 20.85 2.70
N THR A 22 -33.45 20.95 3.69
CA THR A 22 -33.21 21.71 4.93
C THR A 22 -32.67 20.84 6.06
N ASN A 23 -32.53 19.53 5.82
CA ASN A 23 -31.96 18.62 6.78
C ASN A 23 -30.54 19.10 7.17
N PRO A 24 -30.24 19.25 8.49
CA PRO A 24 -28.94 19.73 8.95
C PRO A 24 -27.75 18.92 8.41
N VAL A 25 -27.92 17.61 8.21
CA VAL A 25 -26.86 16.73 7.66
C VAL A 25 -26.58 17.08 6.20
N VAL A 26 -27.62 17.32 5.41
CA VAL A 26 -27.53 17.68 3.98
C VAL A 26 -26.85 19.03 3.81
N LEU A 27 -27.19 20.01 4.65
CA LEU A 27 -26.59 21.33 4.63
C LEU A 27 -25.10 21.29 5.03
N ALA A 28 -24.75 20.52 6.06
CA ALA A 28 -23.37 20.33 6.47
C ALA A 28 -22.53 19.67 5.37
N GLU A 29 -23.01 18.59 4.76
CA GLU A 29 -22.32 17.95 3.63
C GLU A 29 -22.21 18.86 2.40
N TYR A 30 -23.25 19.64 2.13
CA TYR A 30 -23.23 20.60 1.04
C TYR A 30 -22.14 21.67 1.24
N GLU A 31 -21.97 22.16 2.48
CA GLU A 31 -20.89 23.07 2.84
C GLU A 31 -19.51 22.41 2.71
N GLU A 32 -19.35 21.16 3.17
CA GLU A 32 -18.12 20.38 2.99
C GLU A 32 -17.74 20.21 1.50
N VAL A 33 -18.72 19.91 0.64
CA VAL A 33 -18.49 19.76 -0.80
C VAL A 33 -18.07 21.08 -1.44
N GLN A 34 -18.68 22.20 -1.01
CA GLN A 34 -18.28 23.54 -1.48
C GLN A 34 -16.83 23.87 -1.08
N GLU A 35 -16.45 23.55 0.16
CA GLU A 35 -15.08 23.79 0.63
C GLU A 35 -14.07 22.88 -0.10
N ALA A 36 -14.39 21.59 -0.29
CA ALA A 36 -13.57 20.68 -1.08
C ALA A 36 -13.38 21.19 -2.53
N GLN A 37 -14.42 21.77 -3.15
CA GLN A 37 -14.32 22.37 -4.48
C GLN A 37 -13.44 23.62 -4.49
N ARG A 38 -13.51 24.47 -3.45
CA ARG A 38 -12.66 25.65 -3.30
C ARG A 38 -11.19 25.24 -3.18
N VAL A 39 -10.88 24.23 -2.36
CA VAL A 39 -9.52 23.67 -2.24
C VAL A 39 -9.05 23.03 -3.54
N ALA A 40 -9.92 22.30 -4.25
CA ALA A 40 -9.63 21.74 -5.57
C ALA A 40 -9.40 22.82 -6.63
N ALA A 41 -10.11 23.96 -6.55
CA ALA A 41 -9.89 25.10 -7.44
C ALA A 41 -8.51 25.73 -7.23
N MET A 42 -8.02 25.81 -5.97
CA MET A 42 -6.64 26.20 -5.67
C MET A 42 -5.59 25.22 -6.21
N SER A 43 -6.00 24.01 -6.56
CA SER A 43 -5.13 22.96 -7.10
C SER A 43 -4.95 23.05 -8.63
N LYS A 44 -5.77 23.86 -9.32
CA LYS A 44 -5.74 23.98 -10.80
C LYS A 44 -4.43 24.53 -11.36
N GLY A 45 -3.67 25.29 -10.57
CA GLY A 45 -2.38 25.85 -10.95
C GLY A 45 -1.17 24.95 -10.68
N VAL A 46 -1.35 23.84 -9.97
CA VAL A 46 -0.23 23.02 -9.48
C VAL A 46 0.46 22.28 -10.61
N GLY A 47 1.74 22.48 -10.87
CA GLY A 47 2.50 21.68 -11.84
C GLY A 47 2.78 20.24 -11.36
N PHE A 48 2.95 19.26 -12.26
CA PHE A 48 3.43 17.91 -11.85
C PHE A 48 4.80 17.96 -11.16
N PHE A 49 5.66 18.91 -11.55
CA PHE A 49 6.97 19.11 -10.91
C PHE A 49 6.87 19.63 -9.47
N GLU A 50 5.75 20.24 -9.06
CA GLU A 50 5.58 20.68 -7.67
C GLU A 50 5.47 19.50 -6.69
N LEU A 51 5.13 18.30 -7.17
CA LEU A 51 5.17 17.09 -6.36
C LEU A 51 6.58 16.77 -5.85
N PHE A 52 7.62 17.27 -6.51
CA PHE A 52 9.01 17.11 -6.11
C PHE A 52 9.57 18.35 -5.38
N GLY A 53 8.68 19.29 -5.00
CA GLY A 53 9.07 20.45 -4.21
C GLY A 53 9.54 20.08 -2.79
N PRO A 54 10.32 20.96 -2.13
CA PRO A 54 11.01 20.67 -0.87
C PRO A 54 10.09 20.26 0.29
N LYS A 55 8.80 20.64 0.27
CA LYS A 55 7.81 20.27 1.28
C LYS A 55 7.03 18.98 0.96
N ILE A 56 6.94 18.59 -0.31
CA ILE A 56 6.03 17.52 -0.76
C ILE A 56 6.80 16.27 -1.23
N TRP A 57 8.08 16.38 -1.59
CA TRP A 57 8.85 15.27 -2.16
C TRP A 57 8.87 14.00 -1.29
N LYS A 58 8.91 14.13 0.05
CA LYS A 58 8.86 12.97 0.97
C LYS A 58 7.54 12.22 0.86
N ARG A 59 6.44 12.95 0.70
CA ARG A 59 5.08 12.40 0.54
C ARG A 59 4.91 11.77 -0.83
N THR A 60 5.41 12.45 -1.87
CA THR A 60 5.45 11.90 -3.23
C THR A 60 6.25 10.62 -3.28
N LEU A 61 7.42 10.58 -2.62
CA LEU A 61 8.21 9.37 -2.52
C LEU A 61 7.44 8.28 -1.77
N ALA A 62 6.82 8.55 -0.63
CA ALA A 62 6.03 7.55 0.12
C ALA A 62 4.84 7.00 -0.70
N GLY A 63 4.06 7.87 -1.36
CA GLY A 63 2.90 7.48 -2.16
C GLY A 63 3.27 6.72 -3.44
N THR A 64 4.32 7.14 -4.13
CA THR A 64 4.79 6.43 -5.34
C THR A 64 5.48 5.12 -5.02
N SER A 65 6.34 5.11 -3.99
CA SER A 65 7.06 3.91 -3.58
C SER A 65 6.14 2.86 -2.97
N VAL A 66 5.05 3.20 -2.26
CA VAL A 66 4.12 2.17 -1.74
C VAL A 66 3.48 1.38 -2.89
N GLN A 67 3.17 2.06 -3.99
CA GLN A 67 2.60 1.44 -5.18
C GLN A 67 3.62 0.65 -5.99
N MET A 68 4.89 1.10 -6.03
CA MET A 68 6.01 0.32 -6.56
C MET A 68 6.21 -0.96 -5.74
N TRP A 69 6.25 -0.85 -4.41
CA TRP A 69 6.46 -1.96 -3.50
C TRP A 69 5.33 -2.99 -3.54
N GLN A 70 4.08 -2.56 -3.69
CA GLN A 70 2.95 -3.47 -3.90
C GLN A 70 3.18 -4.41 -5.10
N GLN A 71 3.74 -3.89 -6.21
CA GLN A 71 4.08 -4.70 -7.37
C GLN A 71 5.31 -5.58 -7.10
N LEU A 72 6.40 -4.99 -6.59
CA LEU A 72 7.65 -5.69 -6.32
C LEU A 72 7.57 -6.74 -5.21
N LEU A 73 6.53 -6.70 -4.37
CA LEU A 73 6.20 -7.76 -3.42
C LEU A 73 5.79 -9.06 -4.14
N GLY A 74 5.25 -8.95 -5.36
CA GLY A 74 4.92 -10.09 -6.21
C GLY A 74 3.47 -10.57 -6.09
N GLY A 75 2.56 -9.80 -5.49
CA GLY A 75 1.14 -10.17 -5.34
C GLY A 75 0.43 -10.41 -6.67
N ASN A 76 0.49 -9.44 -7.59
CA ASN A 76 -0.11 -9.56 -8.92
C ASN A 76 0.57 -10.66 -9.77
N VAL A 77 1.90 -10.79 -9.63
CA VAL A 77 2.69 -11.85 -10.28
C VAL A 77 2.19 -13.24 -9.85
N ALA A 78 2.02 -13.46 -8.55
CA ALA A 78 1.52 -14.73 -8.04
C ALA A 78 0.13 -15.07 -8.59
N MET A 79 -0.71 -14.07 -8.89
CA MET A 79 -2.01 -14.28 -9.52
C MET A 79 -1.93 -14.61 -11.01
N TYR A 80 -1.13 -13.86 -11.78
CA TYR A 80 -1.05 -14.06 -13.23
C TYR A 80 -0.39 -15.38 -13.59
N TYR A 81 0.59 -15.81 -12.80
CA TYR A 81 1.42 -16.97 -13.09
C TYR A 81 1.17 -18.15 -12.14
N VAL A 82 0.08 -18.12 -11.35
CA VAL A 82 -0.31 -19.21 -10.46
C VAL A 82 -0.34 -20.57 -11.17
N VAL A 83 -0.87 -20.62 -12.40
CA VAL A 83 -0.95 -21.84 -13.21
C VAL A 83 0.45 -22.37 -13.50
N TYR A 84 1.40 -21.51 -13.87
CA TYR A 84 2.78 -21.89 -14.12
C TYR A 84 3.48 -22.38 -12.85
N ILE A 85 3.24 -21.71 -11.72
CA ILE A 85 3.78 -22.14 -10.42
C ILE A 85 3.26 -23.54 -10.07
N PHE A 86 1.97 -23.80 -10.28
CA PHE A 86 1.35 -25.10 -9.96
C PHE A 86 1.78 -26.21 -10.92
N GLN A 87 1.98 -25.88 -12.19
CA GLN A 87 2.55 -26.82 -13.16
C GLN A 87 4.00 -27.18 -12.81
N MET A 88 4.84 -26.20 -12.46
CA MET A 88 6.19 -26.46 -11.93
C MET A 88 6.17 -27.28 -10.63
N ALA A 89 5.10 -27.15 -9.84
CA ALA A 89 4.87 -27.96 -8.64
C ALA A 89 4.34 -29.38 -8.94
N GLY A 90 4.26 -29.80 -10.21
CA GLY A 90 3.89 -31.16 -10.61
C GLY A 90 2.41 -31.36 -10.91
N MET A 91 1.59 -30.30 -11.00
CA MET A 91 0.18 -30.42 -11.38
C MET A 91 -0.01 -30.52 -12.89
N THR A 92 -1.00 -31.30 -13.31
CA THR A 92 -1.47 -31.35 -14.70
C THR A 92 -2.23 -30.07 -15.06
N SER A 93 -2.20 -29.67 -16.34
CA SER A 93 -2.76 -28.38 -16.80
C SER A 93 -4.21 -28.14 -16.37
N ASN A 94 -5.09 -29.13 -16.51
CA ASN A 94 -6.49 -29.00 -16.07
C ASN A 94 -6.64 -28.82 -14.56
N SER A 95 -5.88 -29.58 -13.76
CA SER A 95 -5.92 -29.47 -12.29
C SER A 95 -5.33 -28.15 -11.79
N SER A 96 -4.29 -27.65 -12.46
CA SER A 96 -3.65 -26.37 -12.14
C SER A 96 -4.59 -25.18 -12.37
N LEU A 97 -5.40 -25.22 -13.44
CA LEU A 97 -6.40 -24.19 -13.71
C LEU A 97 -7.49 -24.17 -12.64
N THR A 98 -8.07 -25.32 -12.29
CA THR A 98 -9.08 -25.39 -11.22
C THR A 98 -8.51 -24.95 -9.86
N SER A 99 -7.27 -25.32 -9.56
CA SER A 99 -6.60 -24.92 -8.31
C SER A 99 -6.31 -23.42 -8.27
N SER A 100 -6.02 -22.79 -9.41
CA SER A 100 -5.84 -21.34 -9.47
C SER A 100 -7.07 -20.56 -9.01
N ILE A 101 -8.28 -21.08 -9.29
CA ILE A 101 -9.55 -20.46 -8.85
C ILE A 101 -9.59 -20.35 -7.33
N ILE A 102 -9.10 -21.37 -6.61
CA ILE A 102 -9.01 -21.36 -5.15
C ILE A 102 -8.15 -20.19 -4.68
N GLN A 103 -7.02 -19.92 -5.35
CA GLN A 103 -6.16 -18.78 -5.03
C GLN A 103 -6.91 -17.45 -5.16
N TYR A 104 -7.68 -17.26 -6.24
CA TYR A 104 -8.49 -16.05 -6.43
C TYR A 104 -9.60 -15.91 -5.38
N VAL A 105 -10.24 -17.01 -4.99
CA VAL A 105 -11.24 -17.01 -3.91
C VAL A 105 -10.59 -16.63 -2.57
N ILE A 106 -9.41 -17.19 -2.25
CA ILE A 106 -8.66 -16.81 -1.05
C ILE A 106 -8.36 -15.32 -1.07
N PHE A 107 -7.88 -14.78 -2.20
CA PHE A 107 -7.60 -13.36 -2.34
C PHE A 107 -8.84 -12.49 -2.10
N LEU A 108 -9.98 -12.86 -2.69
CA LEU A 108 -11.25 -12.15 -2.52
C LEU A 108 -11.71 -12.17 -1.05
N VAL A 109 -11.72 -13.35 -0.42
CA VAL A 109 -12.17 -13.52 0.97
C VAL A 109 -11.27 -12.77 1.93
N THR A 110 -9.95 -12.87 1.77
CA THR A 110 -9.00 -12.20 2.66
C THR A 110 -9.01 -10.69 2.50
N THR A 111 -9.09 -10.18 1.27
CA THR A 111 -9.23 -8.74 1.02
C THR A 111 -10.55 -8.22 1.58
N GLY A 112 -11.66 -8.93 1.39
CA GLY A 112 -12.95 -8.56 1.98
C GLY A 112 -12.95 -8.60 3.51
N ALA A 113 -12.27 -9.59 4.10
CA ALA A 113 -12.22 -9.77 5.54
C ALA A 113 -11.44 -8.67 6.27
N ILE A 114 -10.42 -8.06 5.65
CA ILE A 114 -9.67 -6.97 6.30
C ILE A 114 -10.38 -5.62 6.23
N LEU A 115 -11.25 -5.36 5.24
CA LEU A 115 -11.88 -4.05 5.06
C LEU A 115 -12.57 -3.49 6.31
N PRO A 116 -13.32 -4.25 7.12
CA PRO A 116 -13.94 -3.73 8.34
C PRO A 116 -12.94 -3.40 9.47
N PHE A 117 -11.72 -3.95 9.40
CA PHE A 117 -10.70 -3.83 10.43
C PHE A 117 -9.52 -2.96 10.01
N ILE A 118 -9.41 -2.61 8.73
CA ILE A 118 -8.28 -1.86 8.18
C ILE A 118 -8.12 -0.50 8.87
N ASP A 119 -9.23 0.10 9.33
CA ASP A 119 -9.24 1.36 10.07
C ASP A 119 -8.91 1.25 11.55
N ARG A 120 -8.78 0.01 12.06
CA ARG A 120 -8.41 -0.26 13.46
C ARG A 120 -6.97 -0.74 13.60
N ILE A 121 -6.40 -1.28 12.54
CA ILE A 121 -5.01 -1.75 12.52
C ILE A 121 -4.14 -0.63 11.94
N GLY A 122 -2.94 -0.41 12.48
CA GLY A 122 -2.00 0.59 11.94
C GLY A 122 -1.64 0.29 10.49
N ARG A 123 -1.69 1.28 9.58
CA ARG A 123 -1.26 1.11 8.17
C ARG A 123 0.19 0.65 8.14
N ARG A 124 1.05 1.23 8.97
CA ARG A 124 2.47 0.88 9.04
C ARG A 124 2.67 -0.55 9.52
N GLN A 125 1.87 -0.99 10.49
CA GLN A 125 1.91 -2.36 11.01
C GLN A 125 1.49 -3.38 9.94
N LEU A 126 0.43 -3.09 9.18
CA LEU A 126 -0.02 -3.93 8.07
C LEU A 126 1.04 -4.04 6.97
N LEU A 127 1.63 -2.91 6.55
CA LEU A 127 2.65 -2.89 5.51
C LEU A 127 3.93 -3.63 5.95
N ILE A 128 4.48 -3.34 7.13
CA ILE A 128 5.71 -3.99 7.61
C ILE A 128 5.45 -5.47 7.95
N GLY A 129 4.37 -5.78 8.67
CA GLY A 129 4.02 -7.14 9.03
C GLY A 129 3.78 -8.02 7.80
N GLY A 130 3.00 -7.50 6.84
CA GLY A 130 2.79 -8.17 5.56
C GLY A 130 4.09 -8.38 4.79
N ALA A 131 4.99 -7.38 4.79
CA ALA A 131 6.27 -7.46 4.11
C ALA A 131 7.17 -8.57 4.68
N LEU A 132 7.27 -8.65 6.01
CA LEU A 132 8.09 -9.64 6.70
C LEU A 132 7.55 -11.07 6.52
N ILE A 133 6.23 -11.25 6.56
CA ILE A 133 5.62 -12.56 6.32
C ILE A 133 5.81 -12.97 4.85
N CYS A 134 5.55 -12.08 3.89
CA CYS A 134 5.79 -12.34 2.47
C CYS A 134 7.28 -12.62 2.18
N MET A 135 8.20 -11.91 2.83
CA MET A 135 9.65 -12.17 2.77
C MET A 135 9.97 -13.61 3.18
N PHE A 136 9.47 -14.04 4.35
CA PHE A 136 9.68 -15.40 4.83
C PHE A 136 9.11 -16.45 3.86
N LEU A 137 7.91 -16.22 3.33
CA LEU A 137 7.26 -17.13 2.38
C LEU A 137 8.03 -17.23 1.06
N HIS A 138 8.54 -16.11 0.54
CA HIS A 138 9.37 -16.10 -0.67
C HIS A 138 10.68 -16.85 -0.48
N TYR A 139 11.41 -16.59 0.61
CA TYR A 139 12.64 -17.33 0.90
C TYR A 139 12.40 -18.81 1.17
N THR A 140 11.31 -19.16 1.87
CA THR A 140 10.93 -20.56 2.10
C THR A 140 10.59 -21.26 0.78
N THR A 141 9.82 -20.62 -0.09
CA THR A 141 9.48 -21.15 -1.42
C THR A 141 10.74 -21.34 -2.26
N ALA A 142 11.64 -20.35 -2.27
CA ALA A 142 12.93 -20.45 -2.93
C ALA A 142 13.75 -21.63 -2.41
N GLY A 143 13.82 -21.83 -1.08
CA GLY A 143 14.56 -22.92 -0.46
C GLY A 143 13.99 -24.30 -0.80
N VAL A 144 12.67 -24.48 -0.72
CA VAL A 144 12.00 -25.73 -1.08
C VAL A 144 12.25 -26.07 -2.56
N MET A 145 12.08 -25.09 -3.44
CA MET A 145 12.35 -25.29 -4.87
C MET A 145 13.83 -25.56 -5.15
N ALA A 146 14.77 -24.88 -4.47
CA ALA A 146 16.20 -25.09 -4.66
C ALA A 146 16.66 -26.51 -4.29
N VAL A 147 16.12 -27.07 -3.21
CA VAL A 147 16.53 -28.38 -2.69
C VAL A 147 15.88 -29.53 -3.46
N HIS A 148 14.62 -29.38 -3.85
CA HIS A 148 13.81 -30.51 -4.32
C HIS A 148 13.51 -30.50 -5.82
N SER A 149 13.76 -29.41 -6.52
CA SER A 149 13.49 -29.36 -7.96
C SER A 149 14.57 -30.04 -8.79
N HIS A 150 14.17 -30.52 -9.97
CA HIS A 150 15.09 -30.98 -11.00
C HIS A 150 14.81 -30.22 -12.31
N HIS A 151 15.85 -30.07 -13.12
CA HIS A 151 15.76 -29.39 -14.41
C HIS A 151 15.02 -30.26 -15.43
N VAL A 152 14.14 -29.63 -16.21
CA VAL A 152 13.41 -30.25 -17.32
C VAL A 152 13.41 -29.32 -18.53
N GLU A 153 13.33 -29.87 -19.73
CA GLU A 153 13.32 -29.05 -20.96
C GLU A 153 12.00 -28.32 -21.18
N ALA A 154 10.89 -28.89 -20.74
CA ALA A 154 9.57 -28.25 -20.74
C ALA A 154 8.67 -28.90 -19.68
N VAL A 155 7.72 -28.12 -19.15
CA VAL A 155 6.64 -28.65 -18.29
C VAL A 155 5.34 -28.52 -19.05
N ASN A 156 4.61 -29.62 -19.25
CA ASN A 156 3.32 -29.65 -19.95
C ASN A 156 3.34 -28.97 -21.36
N GLY A 157 4.49 -29.01 -22.05
CA GLY A 157 4.67 -28.39 -23.36
C GLY A 157 5.06 -26.90 -23.35
N ASP A 158 5.23 -26.28 -22.17
CA ASP A 158 5.72 -24.89 -22.06
C ASP A 158 7.24 -24.85 -21.87
N GLU A 159 7.96 -24.27 -22.85
CA GLU A 159 9.41 -24.13 -22.82
C GLU A 159 9.93 -23.07 -21.84
N ASN A 160 9.06 -22.21 -21.31
CA ASN A 160 9.45 -21.22 -20.30
C ASN A 160 9.61 -21.86 -18.92
N LEU A 161 9.04 -23.06 -18.73
CA LEU A 161 9.08 -23.80 -17.48
C LEU A 161 10.19 -24.84 -17.56
N LYS A 162 11.32 -24.54 -16.92
CA LYS A 162 12.54 -25.36 -16.98
C LYS A 162 12.80 -26.19 -15.71
N MET A 163 11.77 -26.35 -14.88
CA MET A 163 11.94 -26.90 -13.54
C MET A 163 10.67 -27.63 -13.08
N LEU A 164 10.84 -28.79 -12.46
CA LEU A 164 9.74 -29.61 -11.94
C LEU A 164 10.05 -30.07 -10.51
N LEU A 165 9.03 -30.07 -9.65
CA LEU A 165 9.11 -30.60 -8.29
C LEU A 165 8.43 -31.97 -8.19
N PRO A 166 8.96 -32.88 -7.35
CA PRO A 166 8.23 -34.08 -6.93
C PRO A 166 6.93 -33.72 -6.19
N GLU A 167 6.02 -34.69 -6.06
CA GLU A 167 4.67 -34.47 -5.55
C GLU A 167 4.62 -33.83 -4.15
N THR A 168 5.41 -34.34 -3.19
CA THR A 168 5.38 -33.83 -1.80
C THR A 168 5.91 -32.39 -1.68
N PRO A 169 7.10 -32.04 -2.20
CA PRO A 169 7.57 -30.66 -2.24
C PRO A 169 6.68 -29.73 -3.09
N GLY A 170 6.09 -30.26 -4.16
CA GLY A 170 5.13 -29.53 -4.99
C GLY A 170 3.89 -29.06 -4.22
N LYS A 171 3.27 -29.98 -3.45
CA LYS A 171 2.16 -29.64 -2.54
C LYS A 171 2.54 -28.56 -1.53
N ALA A 172 3.77 -28.57 -1.02
CA ALA A 172 4.26 -27.53 -0.11
C ALA A 172 4.34 -26.17 -0.80
N VAL A 173 4.88 -26.09 -2.03
CA VAL A 173 4.93 -24.83 -2.81
C VAL A 173 3.53 -24.29 -3.10
N ILE A 174 2.57 -25.15 -3.43
CA ILE A 174 1.17 -24.76 -3.65
C ILE A 174 0.57 -24.16 -2.37
N ALA A 175 0.77 -24.83 -1.23
CA ALA A 175 0.30 -24.32 0.07
C ALA A 175 0.93 -22.97 0.43
N LEU A 176 2.24 -22.80 0.20
CA LEU A 176 2.94 -21.53 0.41
C LEU A 176 2.38 -20.42 -0.49
N SER A 177 2.02 -20.72 -1.74
CA SER A 177 1.39 -19.77 -2.67
C SER A 177 0.03 -19.29 -2.17
N TYR A 178 -0.79 -20.20 -1.63
CA TYR A 178 -2.08 -19.84 -1.03
C TYR A 178 -1.93 -18.99 0.24
N ILE A 179 -1.00 -19.35 1.11
CA ILE A 179 -0.72 -18.56 2.32
C ILE A 179 -0.22 -17.16 1.94
N PHE A 180 0.71 -17.08 0.98
CA PHE A 180 1.22 -15.80 0.46
C PHE A 180 0.09 -14.93 -0.07
N THR A 181 -0.81 -15.51 -0.87
CA THR A 181 -1.98 -14.83 -1.41
C THR A 181 -2.88 -14.27 -0.30
N GLY A 182 -3.16 -15.09 0.71
CA GLY A 182 -4.00 -14.67 1.82
C GLY A 182 -3.39 -13.52 2.62
N ILE A 183 -2.08 -13.59 2.90
CA ILE A 183 -1.35 -12.52 3.58
C ILE A 183 -1.32 -11.25 2.74
N TYR A 184 -1.08 -11.37 1.43
CA TYR A 184 -1.14 -10.22 0.51
C TYR A 184 -2.51 -9.54 0.52
N GLY A 185 -3.60 -10.32 0.49
CA GLY A 185 -4.97 -9.82 0.59
C GLY A 185 -5.28 -9.13 1.92
N LEU A 186 -4.81 -9.70 3.04
CA LEU A 186 -4.99 -9.15 4.39
C LEU A 186 -4.14 -7.91 4.67
N THR A 187 -3.12 -7.62 3.87
CA THR A 187 -2.13 -6.57 4.17
C THR A 187 -1.97 -5.60 3.02
N TRP A 188 -1.12 -5.92 2.05
CA TRP A 188 -0.64 -4.99 1.03
C TRP A 188 -1.68 -4.62 -0.04
N ALA A 189 -2.57 -5.54 -0.40
CA ALA A 189 -3.51 -5.32 -1.49
C ALA A 189 -4.40 -4.08 -1.26
N PRO A 190 -5.15 -3.95 -0.15
CA PRO A 190 -5.92 -2.75 0.14
C PRO A 190 -5.06 -1.62 0.74
N THR A 191 -4.14 -1.94 1.65
CA THR A 191 -3.43 -0.94 2.45
C THR A 191 -2.56 -0.02 1.60
N ALA A 192 -1.93 -0.53 0.54
CA ALA A 192 -1.09 0.30 -0.34
C ALA A 192 -1.88 1.42 -1.03
N TRP A 193 -3.09 1.12 -1.51
CA TRP A 193 -3.97 2.11 -2.15
C TRP A 193 -4.51 3.13 -1.17
N VAL A 194 -4.92 2.67 0.02
CA VAL A 194 -5.39 3.53 1.10
C VAL A 194 -4.27 4.49 1.51
N TYR A 195 -3.10 3.95 1.83
CA TYR A 195 -1.94 4.74 2.24
C TYR A 195 -1.51 5.74 1.15
N ALA A 196 -1.47 5.33 -0.12
CA ALA A 196 -1.15 6.23 -1.22
C ALA A 196 -2.12 7.42 -1.33
N SER A 197 -3.38 7.26 -0.90
CA SER A 197 -4.36 8.36 -0.89
C SER A 197 -4.27 9.28 0.33
N GLU A 198 -3.85 8.73 1.48
CA GLU A 198 -3.75 9.42 2.77
C GLU A 198 -2.52 10.34 2.85
N VAL A 199 -1.39 9.97 2.23
CA VAL A 199 -0.13 10.74 2.34
C VAL A 199 -0.12 12.08 1.60
N PHE A 200 -1.02 12.28 0.63
CA PHE A 200 -1.07 13.51 -0.15
C PHE A 200 -2.07 14.52 0.45
N PRO A 201 -1.65 15.79 0.63
CA PRO A 201 -2.54 16.87 0.99
C PRO A 201 -3.62 17.06 -0.08
N LEU A 202 -4.81 17.55 0.31
CA LEU A 202 -5.94 17.79 -0.60
C LEU A 202 -5.52 18.53 -1.89
N LYS A 203 -4.65 19.54 -1.76
CA LYS A 203 -4.14 20.34 -2.89
C LYS A 203 -3.39 19.52 -3.97
N TYR A 204 -2.63 18.51 -3.55
CA TYR A 204 -1.77 17.71 -4.43
C TYR A 204 -2.35 16.33 -4.72
N ARG A 205 -3.37 15.90 -3.99
CA ARG A 205 -3.88 14.53 -3.94
C ARG A 205 -4.19 13.94 -5.30
N ALA A 206 -4.97 14.62 -6.13
CA ALA A 206 -5.35 14.09 -7.45
C ALA A 206 -4.12 13.74 -8.31
N LYS A 207 -3.10 14.60 -8.32
CA LYS A 207 -1.86 14.39 -9.09
C LYS A 207 -0.94 13.36 -8.44
N GLY A 208 -0.81 13.42 -7.11
CA GLY A 208 0.00 12.50 -6.34
C GLY A 208 -0.49 11.05 -6.42
N VAL A 209 -1.80 10.85 -6.25
CA VAL A 209 -2.44 9.54 -6.40
C VAL A 209 -2.34 9.07 -7.86
N GLY A 210 -2.54 9.96 -8.83
CA GLY A 210 -2.35 9.64 -10.25
C GLY A 210 -0.92 9.17 -10.58
N LEU A 211 0.10 9.85 -10.04
CA LEU A 211 1.50 9.44 -10.20
C LEU A 211 1.79 8.10 -9.50
N SER A 212 1.19 7.88 -8.32
CA SER A 212 1.30 6.61 -7.58
C SER A 212 0.67 5.46 -8.37
N ALA A 213 -0.49 5.67 -8.96
CA ALA A 213 -1.15 4.71 -9.85
C ALA A 213 -0.31 4.47 -11.12
N ALA A 214 0.23 5.50 -11.76
CA ALA A 214 1.12 5.34 -12.90
C ALA A 214 2.36 4.50 -12.54
N THR A 215 2.95 4.74 -11.36
CA THR A 215 4.06 3.94 -10.84
C THR A 215 3.66 2.48 -10.67
N ASN A 216 2.47 2.20 -10.11
CA ASN A 216 1.93 0.85 -10.01
C ASN A 216 1.88 0.15 -11.38
N TRP A 217 1.32 0.80 -12.39
CA TRP A 217 1.19 0.20 -13.72
C TRP A 217 2.53 0.02 -14.45
N ILE A 218 3.49 0.93 -14.26
CA ILE A 218 4.84 0.78 -14.82
C ILE A 218 5.53 -0.47 -14.26
N PHE A 219 5.48 -0.66 -12.94
CA PHE A 219 6.09 -1.84 -12.31
C PHE A 219 5.31 -3.12 -12.59
N ASN A 220 3.99 -3.05 -12.73
CA ASN A 220 3.17 -4.17 -13.17
C ASN A 220 3.57 -4.64 -14.58
N PHE A 221 3.71 -3.70 -15.52
CA PHE A 221 4.18 -3.98 -16.88
C PHE A 221 5.59 -4.56 -16.88
N ALA A 222 6.51 -3.96 -16.11
CA ALA A 222 7.88 -4.44 -16.01
C ALA A 222 7.90 -5.90 -15.53
N LEU A 223 7.17 -6.24 -14.46
CA LEU A 223 7.13 -7.61 -13.95
C LEU A 223 6.49 -8.60 -14.94
N ALA A 224 5.40 -8.23 -15.61
CA ALA A 224 4.80 -9.07 -16.64
C ALA A 224 5.77 -9.38 -17.79
N TYR A 225 6.64 -8.43 -18.13
CA TYR A 225 7.68 -8.63 -19.15
C TYR A 225 8.86 -9.46 -18.65
N PHE A 226 9.35 -9.22 -17.42
CA PHE A 226 10.55 -9.87 -16.89
C PHE A 226 10.32 -11.28 -16.34
N LEU A 227 9.10 -11.61 -15.92
CA LEU A 227 8.87 -12.86 -15.19
C LEU A 227 8.98 -14.13 -16.04
N PRO A 228 8.42 -14.23 -17.26
CA PRO A 228 8.58 -15.44 -18.07
C PRO A 228 10.07 -15.75 -18.39
N PRO A 229 10.89 -14.78 -18.82
CA PRO A 229 12.34 -14.98 -18.93
C PRO A 229 13.02 -15.36 -17.62
N SER A 230 12.53 -14.85 -16.48
CA SER A 230 13.05 -15.19 -15.16
C SER A 230 12.84 -16.68 -14.85
N PHE A 231 11.64 -17.23 -15.06
CA PHE A 231 11.38 -18.65 -14.86
C PHE A 231 12.19 -19.54 -15.79
N LYS A 232 12.46 -19.09 -17.02
CA LYS A 232 13.30 -19.80 -17.98
C LYS A 232 14.78 -19.82 -17.58
N ASN A 233 15.34 -18.67 -17.19
CA ASN A 233 16.79 -18.50 -17.03
C ASN A 233 17.28 -18.72 -15.60
N ILE A 234 16.50 -18.30 -14.60
CA ILE A 234 16.90 -18.31 -13.19
C ILE A 234 15.99 -19.16 -12.28
N THR A 235 14.90 -19.70 -12.84
CA THR A 235 14.01 -20.68 -12.21
C THR A 235 13.59 -20.30 -10.78
N TRP A 236 14.00 -21.06 -9.77
CA TRP A 236 13.66 -20.86 -8.35
C TRP A 236 14.28 -19.60 -7.75
N ARG A 237 15.39 -19.11 -8.32
CA ARG A 237 16.05 -17.87 -7.86
C ARG A 237 15.15 -16.64 -8.06
N THR A 238 14.11 -16.78 -8.88
CA THR A 238 13.04 -15.79 -9.01
C THR A 238 12.46 -15.40 -7.64
N TYR A 239 12.22 -16.38 -6.78
CA TYR A 239 11.67 -16.14 -5.44
C TYR A 239 12.69 -15.49 -4.49
N ILE A 240 14.00 -15.63 -4.74
CA ILE A 240 15.03 -14.93 -3.95
C ILE A 240 14.91 -13.42 -4.13
N TYR A 241 14.81 -12.93 -5.38
CA TYR A 241 14.75 -11.48 -5.58
C TYR A 241 13.45 -10.89 -5.02
N PHE A 242 12.32 -11.61 -5.07
CA PHE A 242 11.09 -11.19 -4.40
C PHE A 242 11.26 -11.11 -2.88
N GLY A 243 11.97 -12.08 -2.28
CA GLY A 243 12.37 -12.04 -0.88
C GLY A 243 13.26 -10.83 -0.56
N VAL A 244 14.23 -10.53 -1.42
CA VAL A 244 15.11 -9.34 -1.28
C VAL A 244 14.30 -8.05 -1.40
N PHE A 245 13.37 -7.96 -2.35
CA PHE A 245 12.46 -6.81 -2.45
C PHE A 245 11.63 -6.67 -1.20
N CYS A 246 11.07 -7.75 -0.65
CA CYS A 246 10.32 -7.68 0.61
C CYS A 246 11.20 -7.26 1.81
N THR A 247 12.48 -7.64 1.81
CA THR A 247 13.46 -7.23 2.83
C THR A 247 13.73 -5.73 2.75
N VAL A 248 14.09 -5.24 1.56
CA VAL A 248 14.37 -3.81 1.32
C VAL A 248 13.12 -2.96 1.54
N MET A 249 11.96 -3.44 1.12
CA MET A 249 10.65 -2.85 1.36
C MET A 249 10.37 -2.70 2.85
N SER A 250 10.60 -3.75 3.66
CA SER A 250 10.41 -3.69 5.11
C SER A 250 11.28 -2.60 5.76
N ILE A 251 12.55 -2.53 5.37
CA ILE A 251 13.50 -1.51 5.83
C ILE A 251 13.04 -0.12 5.40
N HIS A 252 12.69 0.05 4.13
CA HIS A 252 12.27 1.34 3.59
C HIS A 252 11.00 1.86 4.29
N VAL A 253 9.94 1.04 4.36
CA VAL A 253 8.69 1.39 5.05
C VAL A 253 8.94 1.71 6.51
N PHE A 254 9.81 0.95 7.20
CA PHE A 254 10.12 1.20 8.60
C PHE A 254 10.68 2.62 8.83
N PHE A 255 11.56 3.10 7.95
CA PHE A 255 12.24 4.38 8.10
C PHE A 255 11.50 5.58 7.50
N THR A 256 10.67 5.37 6.47
CA THR A 256 10.10 6.49 5.70
C THR A 256 8.60 6.67 5.83
N TYR A 257 7.85 5.67 6.33
CA TYR A 257 6.38 5.73 6.31
C TYR A 257 5.83 6.06 7.69
N PRO A 258 5.24 7.26 7.89
CA PRO A 258 4.50 7.55 9.11
C PRO A 258 3.22 6.72 9.19
N GLU A 259 2.72 6.57 10.40
CA GLU A 259 1.41 5.98 10.69
C GLU A 259 0.29 6.98 10.33
N THR A 260 -0.72 6.52 9.60
CA THR A 260 -1.84 7.33 9.09
C THR A 260 -3.20 6.87 9.60
N THR A 261 -3.28 5.73 10.31
CA THR A 261 -4.55 5.21 10.85
C THR A 261 -5.21 6.19 11.79
N GLN A 262 -6.53 6.41 11.59
CA GLN A 262 -7.38 7.26 12.44
C GLN A 262 -6.88 8.71 12.58
N ARG A 263 -6.17 9.21 11.54
CA ARG A 263 -5.75 10.60 11.47
C ARG A 263 -6.53 11.34 10.41
N THR A 264 -6.82 12.61 10.66
CA THR A 264 -7.31 13.51 9.61
C THR A 264 -6.20 13.81 8.62
N LEU A 265 -6.56 14.37 7.47
CA LEU A 265 -5.59 14.69 6.42
C LEU A 265 -4.63 15.80 6.85
N GLU A 266 -5.14 16.74 7.63
CA GLU A 266 -4.40 17.85 8.21
C GLU A 266 -3.40 17.35 9.27
N GLU A 267 -3.78 16.33 10.03
CA GLU A 267 -2.92 15.65 11.00
C GLU A 267 -1.78 14.88 10.32
N VAL A 268 -2.09 14.15 9.24
CA VAL A 268 -1.06 13.54 8.38
C VAL A 268 -0.17 14.62 7.79
N ASP A 269 -0.74 15.78 7.43
CA ASP A 269 0.05 16.90 6.94
C ASP A 269 1.05 17.40 8.00
N ALA A 270 0.62 17.55 9.25
CA ALA A 270 1.49 17.93 10.35
C ALA A 270 2.60 16.89 10.62
N LEU A 271 2.30 15.59 10.49
CA LEU A 271 3.29 14.52 10.70
C LEU A 271 4.46 14.60 9.71
N PHE A 272 4.20 14.83 8.43
CA PHE A 272 5.25 14.95 7.41
C PHE A 272 6.05 16.26 7.50
N ASP A 273 5.41 17.33 7.98
CA ASP A 273 6.05 18.65 8.14
C ASP A 273 6.86 18.74 9.44
N SER A 274 6.49 17.96 10.46
CA SER A 274 7.24 17.81 11.70
C SER A 274 8.51 17.00 11.50
N ASN A 275 9.58 17.30 12.25
CA ASN A 275 10.84 16.53 12.20
C ASN A 275 10.75 15.21 13.00
N ILE A 276 9.55 14.64 13.13
CA ILE A 276 9.30 13.43 13.89
C ILE A 276 9.68 12.24 13.02
N HIS A 277 10.43 11.33 13.61
CA HIS A 277 10.82 10.12 12.92
C HIS A 277 9.60 9.20 12.65
N PRO A 278 9.48 8.63 11.43
CA PRO A 278 8.33 7.79 11.05
C PRO A 278 8.05 6.60 11.97
N TRP A 279 9.07 6.05 12.65
CA TRP A 279 8.87 4.96 13.61
C TRP A 279 8.29 5.39 14.97
N ARG A 280 8.22 6.69 15.26
CA ARG A 280 7.60 7.25 16.48
C ARG A 280 6.22 7.84 16.22
N SER A 281 5.79 7.97 14.97
CA SER A 281 4.55 8.67 14.60
C SER A 281 3.28 8.07 15.23
N ALA A 282 3.28 6.76 15.52
CA ALA A 282 2.12 6.07 16.10
C ALA A 282 1.74 6.58 17.51
N ASN A 283 2.71 7.01 18.31
CA ASN A 283 2.50 7.42 19.71
C ASN A 283 2.26 8.93 19.87
N VAL A 284 2.37 9.70 18.79
CA VAL A 284 2.26 11.16 18.90
C VAL A 284 0.80 11.58 18.84
N ASN A 285 0.28 12.12 19.94
CA ASN A 285 -1.04 12.73 19.99
C ASN A 285 -1.06 13.96 19.06
N THR A 286 -1.83 13.89 17.97
CA THR A 286 -1.85 14.94 16.95
C THR A 286 -2.54 16.22 17.40
N ASP A 287 -3.45 16.19 18.38
CA ASP A 287 -4.04 17.43 18.94
C ASP A 287 -2.96 18.38 19.48
N ARG A 288 -1.96 17.81 20.18
CA ARG A 288 -0.78 18.53 20.68
C ARG A 288 0.17 18.99 19.56
N LEU A 289 0.19 18.25 18.46
CA LEU A 289 1.10 18.44 17.33
C LEU A 289 0.58 19.56 16.42
N THR A 290 -0.73 19.58 16.17
CA THR A 290 -1.44 20.67 15.49
C THR A 290 -1.34 21.96 16.29
N ALA A 291 -1.54 21.90 17.62
CA ALA A 291 -1.32 23.04 18.52
C ALA A 291 0.14 23.53 18.46
N ARG A 292 1.14 22.64 18.53
CA ARG A 292 2.56 22.99 18.37
C ARG A 292 2.89 23.60 17.00
N VAL A 293 2.26 23.12 15.93
CA VAL A 293 2.46 23.67 14.57
C VAL A 293 1.80 25.05 14.44
N GLU A 294 0.65 25.28 15.05
CA GLU A 294 0.03 26.61 15.15
C GLU A 294 0.86 27.57 16.01
N GLU A 295 1.40 27.13 17.15
CA GLU A 295 2.34 27.91 17.97
C GLU A 295 3.61 28.26 17.19
N MET A 296 4.21 27.29 16.48
CA MET A 296 5.37 27.55 15.61
C MET A 296 5.06 28.49 14.44
N LYS A 297 3.86 28.39 13.83
CA LYS A 297 3.41 29.30 12.77
C LYS A 297 3.12 30.71 13.30
N SER A 298 2.71 30.84 14.56
CA SER A 298 2.43 32.13 15.22
C SER A 298 3.68 32.83 15.78
N GLY A 299 4.84 32.18 15.74
CA GLY A 299 6.12 32.79 16.13
C GLY A 299 6.34 32.94 17.65
N SER A 300 5.52 32.28 18.48
CA SER A 300 5.56 32.36 19.93
C SER A 300 6.44 31.25 20.52
N VAL A 301 7.76 31.36 20.38
CA VAL A 301 8.70 30.52 21.14
C VAL A 301 9.29 31.35 22.27
N ASP A 302 8.62 31.35 23.43
CA ASP A 302 9.27 31.76 24.68
C ASP A 302 10.30 30.71 25.07
N GLY A 303 11.53 31.16 25.34
CA GLY A 303 12.70 30.32 25.60
C GLY A 303 12.56 29.39 26.81
N GLU A 304 11.67 29.70 27.76
CA GLU A 304 11.42 28.88 28.96
C GLU A 304 10.65 27.59 28.66
N THR A 305 9.85 27.57 27.60
CA THR A 305 9.06 26.40 27.22
C THR A 305 9.94 25.30 26.60
N LYS A 306 11.03 25.70 25.92
CA LYS A 306 11.96 24.79 25.26
C LYS A 306 12.78 23.98 26.28
N GLU A 307 13.25 24.61 27.36
CA GLU A 307 13.99 23.93 28.42
C GLU A 307 13.11 22.99 29.25
N ARG A 308 11.85 23.35 29.50
CA ARG A 308 10.92 22.52 30.26
C ARG A 308 10.50 21.24 29.52
N PHE A 309 10.53 21.25 28.20
CA PHE A 309 10.17 20.10 27.37
C PHE A 309 11.36 19.20 26.99
N ASP A 310 12.57 19.76 26.81
CA ASP A 310 13.78 18.93 26.63
C ASP A 310 14.06 18.04 27.87
N ASP A 311 13.66 18.51 29.06
CA ASP A 311 13.73 17.75 30.32
C ASP A 311 12.63 16.67 30.46
N GLU A 312 11.48 16.83 29.80
CA GLU A 312 10.43 15.79 29.74
C GLU A 312 10.70 14.76 28.64
N GLU A 313 11.26 15.17 27.51
CA GLU A 313 11.67 14.25 26.43
C GLU A 313 12.84 13.35 26.87
N ARG A 314 13.72 13.83 27.76
CA ARG A 314 14.73 12.97 28.43
C ARG A 314 14.14 11.92 29.37
N LYS A 315 12.93 12.13 29.89
CA LYS A 315 12.27 11.20 30.82
C LYS A 315 11.42 10.14 30.12
N GLU A 316 10.97 10.38 28.89
CA GLU A 316 10.22 9.38 28.10
C GLU A 316 11.11 8.46 27.24
N VAL A 317 12.39 8.82 27.06
CA VAL A 317 13.35 8.04 26.24
C VAL A 317 14.32 7.19 27.12
N ALA A 318 14.21 7.26 28.44
CA ALA A 318 14.92 6.39 29.40
C ALA A 318 14.06 5.18 29.79
#